data_AF-A0A8X6PX52-F1
#
_entry.id   AF-A0A8X6PX52-F1
#
_cell.length_a   1.000
_cell.length_b   1.000
_cell.length_c   1.000
_cell.angle_alpha   90.00
_cell.angle_beta   90.00
_cell.angle_gamma   90.00
#
_symmetry.space_group_name_H-M   'P 1'
#
loop_
_entity.id
_entity.type
_entity.pdbx_description
1 polymer ?
#
loop_
_entity_poly.entity_id
_entity_poly.type
_entity_poly.pdbx_seq_one_letter_code
_entity_poly.pdbx_strand_id
1 'polypeptide(L)'
;MKKDWFPGWEAFGWYSVQPSDDGLSQQNCVELRNEFRYPSKGEGITERFYWNDRDCRVTNPFVCQRLKPGASLEATPVPECNRTISLSWEHPRDTLTSPGFPGNYPDNIKCHYHITAPKGQKIVLQFSDFVLEESQSCEYDILTVTEEDRRWYRCGDWETKIKLLRYVSHKHSVNMIFTTDYSHSFKGFKIELSLHIERSEQSILCDNDIFQLRGKYCYFVVNYPETSWATARQICSESKSKLAIVENIDQVSVLDDLVRSTYGYLAGTMYWVGASATAGDTTWKWLDGTKVNSKRN
;
A
#
# COMPACT_ATOMS: atom_id res chain seq x y z
N MET A 1 -1.88 1.97 17.52
CA MET A 1 -2.59 0.92 18.27
C MET A 1 -3.55 0.24 17.32
N LYS A 2 -3.60 -1.10 17.35
CA LYS A 2 -4.78 -1.91 17.01
C LYS A 2 -6.07 -1.09 17.23
N LYS A 3 -7.06 -1.12 16.35
CA LYS A 3 -7.78 -2.34 16.00
C LYS A 3 -8.92 -1.92 15.05
N ASP A 4 -9.37 -2.87 14.24
CA ASP A 4 -10.79 -3.03 13.95
C ASP A 4 -11.59 -2.62 15.19
N TRP A 5 -12.22 -1.44 15.17
CA TRP A 5 -12.96 -0.93 16.32
C TRP A 5 -14.10 -1.88 16.71
N PHE A 6 -14.41 -2.82 15.83
CA PHE A 6 -15.21 -4.00 16.07
C PHE A 6 -14.38 -5.27 15.75
N PRO A 7 -13.90 -6.03 16.76
CA PRO A 7 -13.04 -7.21 16.54
C PRO A 7 -13.82 -8.44 16.03
N GLY A 8 -14.98 -8.30 15.39
CA GLY A 8 -15.81 -9.44 14.98
C GLY A 8 -16.18 -10.38 16.15
N TRP A 9 -16.69 -11.58 15.83
CA TRP A 9 -16.98 -12.62 16.83
C TRP A 9 -15.98 -13.79 16.72
N GLU A 10 -15.16 -13.97 17.76
CA GLU A 10 -14.10 -14.98 17.81
C GLU A 10 -14.64 -16.43 17.75
N ALA A 11 -15.79 -16.69 18.38
CA ALA A 11 -16.46 -17.99 18.36
C ALA A 11 -16.97 -18.42 16.97
N PHE A 12 -17.02 -17.50 16.00
CA PHE A 12 -17.48 -17.74 14.63
C PHE A 12 -16.42 -17.39 13.58
N GLY A 13 -15.13 -17.43 13.94
CA GLY A 13 -14.03 -17.30 12.99
C GLY A 13 -13.91 -15.92 12.34
N TRP A 14 -14.24 -14.85 13.08
CA TRP A 14 -14.08 -13.46 12.63
C TRP A 14 -14.95 -13.07 11.43
N TYR A 15 -16.12 -13.70 11.27
CA TYR A 15 -17.13 -13.23 10.32
C TYR A 15 -17.38 -11.72 10.57
N SER A 16 -17.29 -10.89 9.51
CA SER A 16 -17.44 -9.42 9.50
C SER A 16 -16.23 -8.57 9.95
N VAL A 17 -15.13 -8.57 9.17
CA VAL A 17 -13.94 -7.70 9.38
C VAL A 17 -14.14 -6.23 8.94
N GLN A 18 -15.30 -5.88 8.38
CA GLN A 18 -16.00 -4.62 8.65
C GLN A 18 -17.46 -5.02 8.91
N PRO A 19 -18.28 -4.24 9.66
CA PRO A 19 -19.67 -4.60 9.87
C PRO A 19 -20.39 -4.49 8.52
N SER A 20 -20.40 -5.63 7.83
CA SER A 20 -21.08 -5.99 6.59
C SER A 20 -20.79 -5.06 5.41
N ASP A 21 -20.08 -5.54 4.40
CA ASP A 21 -20.54 -5.31 3.03
C ASP A 21 -21.27 -6.62 2.74
N ASP A 22 -22.60 -6.62 2.84
CA ASP A 22 -23.40 -7.79 2.46
C ASP A 22 -23.38 -8.05 0.94
N GLY A 23 -22.69 -7.18 0.18
CA GLY A 23 -22.57 -7.20 -1.27
C GLY A 23 -23.77 -6.59 -1.99
N LEU A 24 -24.76 -6.05 -1.27
CA LEU A 24 -26.02 -5.57 -1.86
C LEU A 24 -26.10 -4.05 -1.93
N SER A 25 -25.45 -3.31 -1.02
CA SER A 25 -25.45 -1.85 -1.04
C SER A 25 -24.05 -1.29 -1.36
N GLN A 26 -23.91 -0.56 -2.45
CA GLN A 26 -22.66 0.12 -2.83
C GLN A 26 -22.40 1.40 -1.97
N GLN A 27 -22.98 1.49 -0.78
CA GLN A 27 -23.05 2.71 0.03
C GLN A 27 -22.58 2.46 1.46
N ASN A 28 -21.91 3.45 2.06
CA ASN A 28 -21.26 3.33 3.37
C ASN A 28 -22.10 3.91 4.52
N CYS A 29 -23.39 3.58 4.62
CA CYS A 29 -24.21 3.97 5.77
C CYS A 29 -24.32 2.84 6.79
N VAL A 30 -24.33 3.20 8.09
CA VAL A 30 -24.34 2.24 9.20
C VAL A 30 -25.61 2.44 10.03
N GLU A 31 -26.30 1.36 10.36
CA GLU A 31 -27.42 1.33 11.30
C GLU A 31 -27.09 0.52 12.55
N LEU A 32 -27.74 0.88 13.66
CA LEU A 32 -27.73 0.10 14.89
C LEU A 32 -29.05 -0.68 14.96
N ARG A 33 -28.98 -2.01 14.99
CA ARG A 33 -30.15 -2.90 15.02
C ARG A 33 -30.01 -3.98 16.08
N ASN A 34 -31.13 -4.48 16.56
CA ASN A 34 -31.21 -5.63 17.48
C ASN A 34 -31.96 -6.82 16.87
N GLU A 35 -32.32 -6.74 15.58
CA GLU A 35 -33.02 -7.77 14.83
C GLU A 35 -32.13 -8.30 13.69
N PHE A 36 -32.15 -9.62 13.49
CA PHE A 36 -31.40 -10.31 12.45
C PHE A 36 -32.27 -11.31 11.70
N ARG A 37 -31.97 -11.51 10.41
CA ARG A 37 -32.63 -12.51 9.58
C ARG A 37 -31.68 -13.66 9.27
N TYR A 38 -31.97 -14.83 9.84
CA TYR A 38 -31.21 -16.05 9.58
C TYR A 38 -31.76 -16.76 8.34
N PRO A 39 -30.94 -17.11 7.34
CA PRO A 39 -31.39 -17.79 6.12
C PRO A 39 -32.19 -19.08 6.37
N SER A 40 -31.90 -19.78 7.47
CA SER A 40 -32.53 -21.06 7.82
C SER A 40 -33.50 -21.01 9.01
N LYS A 41 -33.57 -19.88 9.74
CA LYS A 41 -34.33 -19.79 11.00
C LYS A 41 -35.29 -18.59 11.10
N GLY A 42 -35.38 -17.76 10.06
CA GLY A 42 -36.28 -16.59 10.06
C GLY A 42 -35.70 -15.39 10.82
N GLU A 43 -36.56 -14.46 11.21
CA GLU A 43 -36.19 -13.24 11.95
C GLU A 43 -36.06 -13.53 13.45
N GLY A 44 -35.03 -12.96 14.08
CA GLY A 44 -34.74 -13.12 15.50
C GLY A 44 -34.35 -11.79 16.13
N ILE A 45 -34.89 -11.54 17.33
CA ILE A 45 -34.61 -10.34 18.13
C ILE A 45 -33.59 -10.71 19.20
N THR A 46 -32.64 -9.80 19.45
CA THR A 46 -31.56 -9.97 20.40
C THR A 46 -31.65 -8.91 21.52
N GLU A 47 -31.13 -9.23 22.70
CA GLU A 47 -31.11 -8.30 23.84
C GLU A 47 -30.03 -7.20 23.73
N ARG A 48 -29.21 -7.24 22.68
CA ARG A 48 -28.12 -6.31 22.44
C ARG A 48 -28.27 -5.66 21.09
N PHE A 49 -27.68 -4.48 20.94
CA PHE A 49 -27.60 -3.81 19.66
C PHE A 49 -26.31 -4.17 18.93
N TYR A 50 -26.38 -4.17 17.61
CA TYR A 50 -25.31 -4.51 16.70
C TYR A 50 -25.30 -3.55 15.53
N TRP A 51 -24.11 -3.34 14.97
CA TRP A 51 -23.91 -2.50 13.80
C TRP A 51 -24.13 -3.30 12.52
N ASN A 52 -24.75 -2.68 11.53
CA ASN A 52 -24.90 -3.22 10.19
C ASN A 52 -24.77 -2.13 9.13
N ASP A 53 -24.23 -2.46 7.96
CA ASP A 53 -24.40 -1.65 6.76
C ASP A 53 -25.86 -1.55 6.31
N ARG A 54 -26.21 -0.45 5.66
CA ARG A 54 -27.49 -0.35 4.99
C ARG A 54 -27.42 0.67 3.87
N ASP A 55 -28.26 0.48 2.86
CA ASP A 55 -28.51 1.51 1.87
C ASP A 55 -28.96 2.81 2.56
N CYS A 56 -28.26 3.90 2.28
CA CYS A 56 -28.47 5.21 2.91
C CYS A 56 -29.87 5.79 2.64
N ARG A 57 -30.62 5.25 1.66
CA ARG A 57 -31.95 5.73 1.29
C ARG A 57 -33.05 5.16 2.18
N VAL A 58 -32.74 4.18 3.02
CA VAL A 58 -33.75 3.57 3.91
C VAL A 58 -34.12 4.53 5.04
N THR A 59 -35.41 4.69 5.26
CA THR A 59 -35.94 5.49 6.37
C THR A 59 -35.78 4.74 7.69
N ASN A 60 -35.04 5.31 8.64
CA ASN A 60 -34.77 4.72 9.96
C ASN A 60 -34.98 5.76 11.08
N PRO A 61 -35.32 5.31 12.31
CA PRO A 61 -35.23 6.15 13.51
C PRO A 61 -33.78 6.58 13.78
N PHE A 62 -33.59 7.76 14.39
CA PHE A 62 -32.26 8.34 14.67
C PHE A 62 -32.09 8.74 16.14
N VAL A 63 -30.84 8.78 16.61
CA VAL A 63 -30.46 9.25 17.94
C VAL A 63 -29.61 10.51 17.79
N CYS A 64 -30.03 11.61 18.40
CA CYS A 64 -29.24 12.84 18.45
C CYS A 64 -28.42 12.90 19.75
N GLN A 65 -27.17 13.34 19.66
CA GLN A 65 -26.40 13.75 20.83
C GLN A 65 -26.23 15.27 20.86
N ARG A 66 -26.23 15.86 22.06
CA ARG A 66 -25.85 17.26 22.28
C ARG A 66 -24.89 17.33 23.46
N LEU A 67 -23.88 18.19 23.36
CA LEU A 67 -22.98 18.48 24.47
C LEU A 67 -23.77 19.01 25.66
N LYS A 68 -23.32 18.66 26.87
CA LYS A 68 -23.88 19.25 28.10
C LYS A 68 -23.63 20.77 28.08
N PRO A 69 -24.56 21.61 28.58
CA PRO A 69 -24.33 23.04 28.69
C PRO A 69 -23.05 23.31 29.49
N GLY A 70 -22.08 24.03 28.90
CA GLY A 70 -20.77 24.30 29.52
C GLY A 70 -19.66 23.28 29.17
N ALA A 71 -19.98 22.18 28.49
CA ALA A 71 -18.98 21.35 27.83
C ALA A 71 -18.68 21.97 26.46
N SER A 72 -17.50 22.58 26.30
CA SER A 72 -16.93 22.76 24.97
C SER A 72 -16.47 21.39 24.46
N LEU A 73 -16.63 21.11 23.17
CA LEU A 73 -15.60 20.31 22.50
C LEU A 73 -14.34 21.14 22.71
N GLU A 74 -13.48 20.76 23.65
CA GLU A 74 -12.14 21.31 23.66
C GLU A 74 -11.64 21.16 22.23
N ALA A 75 -11.31 22.29 21.59
CA ALA A 75 -10.62 22.27 20.32
C ALA A 75 -9.51 21.26 20.51
N THR A 76 -9.57 20.15 19.76
CA THR A 76 -8.57 19.09 19.85
C THR A 76 -7.23 19.78 19.90
N PRO A 77 -6.41 19.58 20.96
CA PRO A 77 -5.06 20.12 20.95
C PRO A 77 -4.48 19.70 19.60
N VAL A 78 -4.03 20.69 18.81
CA VAL A 78 -3.52 20.51 17.44
C VAL A 78 -2.81 19.16 17.43
N PRO A 79 -3.32 18.13 16.71
CA PRO A 79 -2.76 16.80 16.83
C PRO A 79 -1.28 16.94 16.53
N GLU A 80 -0.45 16.58 17.52
CA GLU A 80 0.99 16.74 17.43
C GLU A 80 1.46 15.82 16.30
N CYS A 81 1.49 16.37 15.09
CA CYS A 81 1.78 15.66 13.85
C CYS A 81 3.25 15.75 13.47
N ASN A 82 4.06 16.36 14.34
CA ASN A 82 5.49 16.39 14.17
C ASN A 82 6.05 14.98 14.30
N ARG A 83 6.86 14.55 13.32
CA ARG A 83 7.44 13.20 13.32
C ARG A 83 8.89 13.25 12.89
N THR A 84 9.75 12.60 13.66
CA THR A 84 11.13 12.30 13.26
C THR A 84 11.22 10.84 12.86
N ILE A 85 11.75 10.57 11.68
CA ILE A 85 11.90 9.24 11.10
C ILE A 85 13.39 9.01 10.87
N SER A 86 13.92 7.91 11.40
CA SER A 86 15.32 7.53 11.24
C SER A 86 15.39 6.19 10.53
N LEU A 87 15.76 6.22 9.25
CA LEU A 87 16.01 5.02 8.46
C LEU A 87 17.38 4.44 8.83
N SER A 88 17.49 3.12 8.83
CA SER A 88 18.74 2.39 9.08
C SER A 88 18.84 1.17 8.17
N TRP A 89 19.94 0.41 8.24
CA TRP A 89 20.06 -0.84 7.47
C TRP A 89 19.08 -1.92 7.95
N GLU A 90 18.77 -1.93 9.24
CA GLU A 90 17.81 -2.82 9.88
C GLU A 90 16.36 -2.38 9.61
N HIS A 91 16.15 -1.06 9.45
CA HIS A 91 14.86 -0.46 9.13
C HIS A 91 15.00 0.47 7.90
N PRO A 92 15.21 -0.11 6.70
CA PRO A 92 15.54 0.67 5.51
C PRO A 92 14.32 1.33 4.86
N ARG A 93 13.12 1.14 5.42
CA ARG A 93 11.85 1.66 4.89
C ARG A 93 10.93 2.09 6.04
N ASP A 94 10.07 3.08 5.77
CA ASP A 94 8.99 3.52 6.64
C ASP A 94 7.87 4.12 5.77
N THR A 95 6.71 4.38 6.35
CA THR A 95 5.58 5.03 5.67
C THR A 95 5.22 6.31 6.43
N LEU A 96 5.09 7.41 5.69
CA LEU A 96 4.67 8.70 6.18
C LEU A 96 3.34 9.10 5.53
N THR A 97 2.36 9.45 6.36
CA THR A 97 1.04 9.91 5.92
C THR A 97 0.72 11.29 6.50
N SER A 98 -0.14 12.05 5.82
CA SER A 98 -0.79 13.21 6.43
C SER A 98 -1.66 12.79 7.63
N PRO A 99 -1.90 13.69 8.62
CA PRO A 99 -2.82 13.40 9.70
C PRO A 99 -4.23 13.11 9.15
N GLY A 100 -4.92 12.14 9.71
CA GLY A 100 -6.27 11.75 9.27
C GLY A 100 -6.34 10.81 8.07
N PHE A 101 -5.22 10.55 7.37
CA PHE A 101 -5.19 9.62 6.22
C PHE A 101 -5.72 8.21 6.59
N PRO A 102 -6.54 7.55 5.75
CA PRO A 102 -6.94 7.93 4.37
C PRO A 102 -8.14 8.88 4.29
N GLY A 103 -8.65 9.36 5.42
CA GLY A 103 -9.65 10.43 5.45
C GLY A 103 -9.02 11.80 5.21
N ASN A 104 -9.83 12.85 5.30
CA ASN A 104 -9.35 14.20 5.05
C ASN A 104 -8.40 14.69 6.14
N TYR A 105 -7.38 15.47 5.76
CA TYR A 105 -6.49 16.10 6.74
C TYR A 105 -7.20 17.22 7.54
N PRO A 106 -6.78 17.50 8.78
CA PRO A 106 -7.31 18.63 9.53
C PRO A 106 -6.91 20.00 8.94
N ASP A 107 -7.80 20.97 9.10
CA ASP A 107 -7.53 22.37 8.78
C ASP A 107 -6.64 23.01 9.86
N ASN A 108 -5.93 24.08 9.51
CA ASN A 108 -5.09 24.92 10.37
C ASN A 108 -3.93 24.17 11.05
N ILE A 109 -3.31 23.21 10.36
CA ILE A 109 -2.17 22.45 10.89
C ILE A 109 -0.86 22.86 10.25
N LYS A 110 0.22 22.67 11.01
CA LYS A 110 1.60 22.82 10.52
C LYS A 110 2.46 21.68 11.05
N CYS A 111 2.61 20.63 10.26
CA CYS A 111 3.32 19.42 10.64
C CYS A 111 4.76 19.47 10.15
N HIS A 112 5.69 19.22 11.06
CA HIS A 112 7.12 19.14 10.78
C HIS A 112 7.58 17.68 10.73
N TYR A 113 8.13 17.26 9.59
CA TYR A 113 8.71 15.95 9.42
C TYR A 113 10.22 16.05 9.22
N HIS A 114 10.97 15.32 10.03
CA HIS A 114 12.43 15.22 9.91
C HIS A 114 12.82 13.79 9.58
N ILE A 115 13.31 13.55 8.36
CA ILE A 115 13.65 12.21 7.89
C ILE A 115 15.17 12.13 7.78
N THR A 116 15.77 11.15 8.46
CA THR A 116 17.22 10.93 8.48
C THR A 116 17.58 9.53 8.03
N ALA A 117 18.78 9.39 7.47
CA ALA A 117 19.40 8.15 7.03
C ALA A 117 20.86 8.10 7.54
N PRO A 118 21.53 6.93 7.48
CA PRO A 118 22.95 6.85 7.77
C PRO A 118 23.76 7.78 6.86
N LYS A 119 24.86 8.34 7.38
CA LYS A 119 25.74 9.20 6.59
C LYS A 119 26.22 8.48 5.32
N GLY A 120 26.20 9.18 4.19
CA GLY A 120 26.55 8.62 2.89
C GLY A 120 25.42 7.91 2.16
N GLN A 121 24.26 7.69 2.80
CA GLN A 121 23.06 7.21 2.14
C GLN A 121 22.14 8.37 1.72
N LYS A 122 21.32 8.13 0.70
CA LYS A 122 20.25 9.04 0.29
C LYS A 122 18.90 8.46 0.73
N ILE A 123 17.87 9.27 0.71
CA ILE A 123 16.49 8.95 1.08
C ILE A 123 15.64 9.01 -0.17
N VAL A 124 14.76 8.05 -0.33
CA VAL A 124 13.77 7.99 -1.39
C VAL A 124 12.41 8.36 -0.80
N LEU A 125 11.73 9.31 -1.43
CA LEU A 125 10.32 9.62 -1.18
C LEU A 125 9.51 9.10 -2.36
N GLN A 126 8.69 8.08 -2.14
CA GLN A 126 7.80 7.52 -3.16
C GLN A 126 6.35 7.79 -2.78
N PHE A 127 5.73 8.75 -3.45
CA PHE A 127 4.32 9.06 -3.23
C PHE A 127 3.45 7.95 -3.85
N SER A 128 2.44 7.54 -3.08
CA SER A 128 1.40 6.59 -3.49
C SER A 128 0.03 7.26 -3.57
N ASP A 129 -0.19 8.30 -2.76
CA ASP A 129 -1.36 9.16 -2.79
C ASP A 129 -0.90 10.61 -2.55
N PHE A 130 -1.51 11.56 -3.25
CA PHE A 130 -1.29 12.99 -3.05
C PHE A 130 -2.45 13.81 -3.63
N VAL A 131 -3.31 14.30 -2.74
CA VAL A 131 -4.43 15.21 -3.03
C VAL A 131 -4.49 16.25 -1.93
N LEU A 132 -4.05 17.47 -2.26
CA LEU A 132 -4.21 18.67 -1.43
C LEU A 132 -5.10 19.67 -2.16
N GLU A 133 -5.53 20.72 -1.46
CA GLU A 133 -6.20 21.86 -2.11
C GLU A 133 -5.31 22.46 -3.21
N GLU A 134 -5.92 22.76 -4.36
CA GLU A 134 -5.23 23.36 -5.49
C GLU A 134 -5.34 24.89 -5.45
N SER A 135 -4.20 25.56 -5.60
CA SER A 135 -4.15 27.01 -5.80
C SER A 135 -2.98 27.38 -6.71
N GLN A 136 -3.06 28.56 -7.34
CA GLN A 136 -2.13 28.98 -8.40
C GLN A 136 -0.66 28.95 -7.95
N SER A 137 -0.40 29.27 -6.68
CA SER A 137 0.95 29.28 -6.08
C SER A 137 1.10 28.34 -4.89
N CYS A 138 0.18 27.39 -4.70
CA CYS A 138 0.09 26.56 -3.49
C CYS A 138 0.04 27.39 -2.20
N GLU A 139 -0.78 28.44 -2.19
CA GLU A 139 -0.86 29.40 -1.08
C GLU A 139 -1.84 28.98 0.03
N TYR A 140 -2.72 28.01 -0.25
CA TYR A 140 -3.62 27.40 0.73
C TYR A 140 -2.94 26.21 1.40
N ASP A 141 -3.12 25.00 0.86
CA ASP A 141 -2.49 23.79 1.36
C ASP A 141 -1.21 23.44 0.60
N ILE A 142 -0.14 23.14 1.35
CA ILE A 142 1.18 22.97 0.75
C ILE A 142 2.03 21.96 1.50
N LEU A 143 2.61 21.02 0.75
CA LEU A 143 3.73 20.21 1.22
C LEU A 143 5.04 20.80 0.70
N THR A 144 5.84 21.36 1.60
CA THR A 144 7.20 21.82 1.31
C THR A 144 8.19 20.74 1.66
N VAL A 145 9.16 20.49 0.77
CA VAL A 145 10.33 19.65 1.04
C VAL A 145 11.59 20.51 0.92
N THR A 146 12.43 20.45 1.94
CA THR A 146 13.67 21.22 2.04
C THR A 146 14.83 20.29 2.38
N GLU A 147 15.83 20.30 1.52
CA GLU A 147 17.20 19.87 1.79
C GLU A 147 18.07 21.12 1.90
N GLU A 148 19.20 21.03 2.62
CA GLU A 148 20.13 22.14 2.89
C GLU A 148 20.10 23.29 1.85
N ASP A 149 20.44 22.98 0.59
CA ASP A 149 20.53 23.97 -0.49
C ASP A 149 19.34 23.95 -1.47
N ARG A 150 18.32 23.11 -1.26
CA ARG A 150 17.23 22.88 -2.22
C ARG A 150 15.87 22.85 -1.56
N ARG A 151 14.92 23.57 -2.16
CA ARG A 151 13.53 23.60 -1.69
C ARG A 151 12.58 23.44 -2.86
N TRP A 152 11.57 22.60 -2.69
CA TRP A 152 10.45 22.48 -3.62
C TRP A 152 9.15 22.27 -2.83
N TYR A 153 8.02 22.50 -3.48
CA TYR A 153 6.71 22.35 -2.86
C TYR A 153 5.66 21.85 -3.87
N ARG A 154 4.59 21.24 -3.36
CA ARG A 154 3.47 20.69 -4.13
C ARG A 154 2.13 20.89 -3.42
N CYS A 155 1.09 21.03 -4.22
CA CYS A 155 -0.33 21.08 -3.84
C CYS A 155 -1.18 20.54 -5.01
N GLY A 156 -2.51 20.48 -4.85
CA GLY A 156 -3.44 19.95 -5.85
C GLY A 156 -3.51 18.43 -5.92
N ASP A 157 -4.24 17.93 -6.92
CA ASP A 157 -4.45 16.50 -7.20
C ASP A 157 -3.37 15.96 -8.14
N TRP A 158 -2.63 14.97 -7.66
CA TRP A 158 -1.57 14.28 -8.42
C TRP A 158 -1.86 12.81 -8.66
N GLU A 159 -3.05 12.28 -8.39
CA GLU A 159 -3.33 10.83 -8.51
C GLU A 159 -2.98 10.29 -9.90
N THR A 160 -3.32 11.03 -10.97
CA THR A 160 -3.02 10.65 -12.36
C THR A 160 -1.54 10.78 -12.75
N LYS A 161 -0.75 11.55 -11.99
CA LYS A 161 0.65 11.89 -12.25
C LYS A 161 1.58 11.49 -11.11
N ILE A 162 1.12 10.61 -10.21
CA ILE A 162 1.78 10.32 -8.93
C ILE A 162 3.23 9.83 -9.10
N LYS A 163 3.52 9.16 -10.22
CA LYS A 163 4.86 8.69 -10.58
C LYS A 163 5.88 9.84 -10.75
N LEU A 164 5.44 11.05 -11.10
CA LEU A 164 6.30 12.23 -11.24
C LEU A 164 6.70 12.84 -9.89
N LEU A 165 6.05 12.44 -8.79
CA LEU A 165 6.38 12.92 -7.44
C LEU A 165 7.48 12.09 -6.76
N ARG A 166 8.00 11.06 -7.43
CA ARG A 166 9.15 10.31 -6.93
C ARG A 166 10.36 11.24 -6.75
N TYR A 167 10.93 11.24 -5.55
CA TYR A 167 12.10 12.05 -5.22
C TYR A 167 13.20 11.22 -4.57
N VAL A 168 14.45 11.51 -4.94
CA VAL A 168 15.65 10.95 -4.32
C VAL A 168 16.46 12.11 -3.77
N SER A 169 16.76 12.07 -2.48
CA SER A 169 17.50 13.14 -1.83
C SER A 169 18.95 13.17 -2.27
N HIS A 170 19.59 14.33 -2.08
CA HIS A 170 21.02 14.49 -2.35
C HIS A 170 21.88 14.07 -1.16
N LYS A 171 21.33 14.19 0.05
CA LYS A 171 22.00 13.86 1.31
C LYS A 171 21.15 12.97 2.20
N HIS A 172 21.66 12.65 3.37
CA HIS A 172 21.07 11.73 4.34
C HIS A 172 19.97 12.35 5.22
N SER A 173 19.49 13.55 4.89
CA SER A 173 18.53 14.29 5.72
C SER A 173 17.57 15.10 4.84
N VAL A 174 16.28 14.98 5.12
CA VAL A 174 15.20 15.70 4.42
C VAL A 174 14.26 16.29 5.46
N ASN A 175 13.95 17.58 5.33
CA ASN A 175 12.92 18.24 6.12
C ASN A 175 11.67 18.43 5.27
N MET A 176 10.50 18.14 5.83
CA MET A 176 9.23 18.39 5.17
C MET A 176 8.32 19.17 6.11
N ILE A 177 7.55 20.10 5.55
CA ILE A 177 6.57 20.88 6.28
C ILE A 177 5.26 20.80 5.51
N PHE A 178 4.23 20.27 6.15
CA PHE A 178 2.86 20.28 5.63
C PHE A 178 2.08 21.39 6.35
N THR A 179 1.55 22.35 5.60
CA THR A 179 0.75 23.47 6.14
C THR A 179 -0.61 23.46 5.47
N THR A 180 -1.67 23.66 6.26
CA THR A 180 -3.04 23.78 5.76
C THR A 180 -3.69 25.08 6.21
N ASP A 181 -4.66 25.55 5.43
CA ASP A 181 -5.43 26.75 5.74
C ASP A 181 -6.68 26.44 6.59
N TYR A 182 -7.67 27.33 6.64
CA TYR A 182 -8.84 27.16 7.51
C TYR A 182 -9.97 26.29 6.92
N SER A 183 -9.84 25.78 5.69
CA SER A 183 -10.90 25.05 5.00
C SER A 183 -10.40 24.09 3.92
N HIS A 184 -11.33 23.46 3.20
CA HIS A 184 -11.04 22.68 1.98
C HIS A 184 -9.98 21.57 2.14
N SER A 185 -10.19 20.68 3.11
CA SER A 185 -9.37 19.49 3.25
C SER A 185 -9.72 18.34 2.30
N PHE A 186 -8.71 17.58 1.93
CA PHE A 186 -8.77 16.41 1.05
C PHE A 186 -8.01 15.22 1.65
N LYS A 187 -7.89 14.13 0.90
CA LYS A 187 -7.24 12.87 1.31
C LYS A 187 -5.82 13.03 1.85
N GLY A 188 -5.09 14.07 1.41
CA GLY A 188 -3.72 14.32 1.85
C GLY A 188 -2.70 13.50 1.09
N PHE A 189 -1.72 12.93 1.78
CA PHE A 189 -0.65 12.19 1.12
C PHE A 189 -0.26 10.91 1.86
N LYS A 190 0.26 9.96 1.09
CA LYS A 190 0.96 8.77 1.59
C LYS A 190 2.28 8.59 0.84
N ILE A 191 3.37 8.56 1.60
CA ILE A 191 4.74 8.49 1.10
C ILE A 191 5.40 7.25 1.67
N GLU A 192 5.86 6.38 0.78
CA GLU A 192 6.75 5.27 1.13
C GLU A 192 8.19 5.81 1.14
N LEU A 193 8.81 5.79 2.32
CA LEU A 193 10.18 6.21 2.55
C LEU A 193 11.10 5.00 2.42
N SER A 194 12.26 5.17 1.81
CA SER A 194 13.30 4.14 1.85
C SER A 194 14.71 4.70 1.77
N LEU A 195 15.69 3.94 2.27
CA LEU A 195 17.09 4.18 1.91
C LEU A 195 17.22 4.04 0.39
N HIS A 196 17.86 5.02 -0.21
CA HIS A 196 18.34 4.93 -1.58
C HIS A 196 19.58 4.06 -1.55
N ILE A 197 19.36 2.77 -1.73
CA ILE A 197 20.44 1.83 -1.96
C ILE A 197 21.03 2.25 -3.31
N GLU A 198 22.18 2.92 -3.28
CA GLU A 198 22.99 3.10 -4.47
C GLU A 198 23.32 1.70 -4.97
N ARG A 199 22.53 1.29 -5.96
CA ARG A 199 22.88 0.37 -7.03
C ARG A 199 24.25 -0.28 -6.78
N SER A 200 24.24 -1.44 -6.12
CA SER A 200 25.43 -2.29 -6.10
C SER A 200 25.85 -2.56 -7.56
N GLU A 201 27.09 -2.98 -7.78
CA GLU A 201 27.60 -3.39 -9.10
C GLU A 201 26.64 -4.35 -9.86
N GLN A 202 25.70 -4.97 -9.15
CA GLN A 202 24.61 -5.80 -9.66
C GLN A 202 23.54 -5.07 -10.48
N SER A 203 23.31 -3.77 -10.28
CA SER A 203 22.31 -3.02 -11.08
C SER A 203 22.82 -2.59 -12.47
N ILE A 204 24.14 -2.51 -12.64
CA ILE A 204 24.77 -2.27 -13.95
C ILE A 204 24.61 -3.52 -14.82
N LEU A 205 24.59 -4.71 -14.22
CA LEU A 205 24.47 -5.99 -14.91
C LEU A 205 23.05 -6.32 -15.40
N CYS A 206 22.01 -5.69 -14.83
CA CYS A 206 20.61 -6.02 -15.12
C CYS A 206 19.81 -4.88 -15.78
N ASP A 207 20.48 -3.81 -16.24
CA ASP A 207 19.93 -2.65 -16.95
C ASP A 207 18.77 -1.88 -16.27
N ASN A 208 18.23 -2.34 -15.13
CA ASN A 208 17.11 -1.74 -14.41
C ASN A 208 16.98 -2.27 -12.95
N ASP A 209 16.53 -1.41 -12.03
CA ASP A 209 16.33 -1.72 -10.59
C ASP A 209 15.17 -2.67 -10.31
N ILE A 210 14.28 -2.91 -11.28
CA ILE A 210 13.20 -3.91 -11.13
C ILE A 210 13.71 -5.35 -11.20
N PHE A 211 14.91 -5.56 -11.74
CA PHE A 211 15.55 -6.87 -11.84
C PHE A 211 16.57 -7.06 -10.72
N GLN A 212 16.52 -8.22 -10.06
CA GLN A 212 17.45 -8.61 -9.02
C GLN A 212 18.49 -9.60 -9.60
N LEU A 213 19.78 -9.29 -9.47
CA LEU A 213 20.84 -10.22 -9.86
C LEU A 213 20.89 -11.40 -8.86
N ARG A 214 20.88 -12.62 -9.39
CA ARG A 214 21.20 -13.85 -8.66
C ARG A 214 22.05 -14.77 -9.54
N GLY A 215 23.28 -15.04 -9.11
CA GLY A 215 24.25 -15.75 -9.94
C GLY A 215 24.51 -15.01 -11.25
N LYS A 216 24.31 -15.70 -12.39
CA LYS A 216 24.51 -15.14 -13.75
C LYS A 216 23.24 -14.56 -14.39
N TYR A 217 22.11 -14.55 -13.67
CA TYR A 217 20.81 -14.16 -14.22
C TYR A 217 20.19 -12.98 -13.45
N CYS A 218 19.39 -12.20 -14.16
CA CYS A 218 18.61 -11.09 -13.65
C CYS A 218 17.13 -11.50 -13.60
N TYR A 219 16.51 -11.40 -12.43
CA TYR A 219 15.15 -11.88 -12.22
C TYR A 219 14.19 -10.75 -11.81
N PHE A 220 13.01 -10.74 -12.40
CA PHE A 220 11.92 -9.84 -12.04
C PHE A 220 10.78 -10.67 -11.43
N VAL A 221 10.45 -10.41 -10.16
CA VAL A 221 9.39 -11.11 -9.42
C VAL A 221 8.22 -10.16 -9.21
N VAL A 222 7.05 -10.54 -9.73
CA VAL A 222 5.79 -9.80 -9.56
C VAL A 222 4.91 -10.58 -8.60
N ASN A 223 4.64 -9.99 -7.43
CA ASN A 223 3.79 -10.60 -6.39
C ASN A 223 2.31 -10.20 -6.51
N TYR A 224 2.00 -9.15 -7.26
CA TYR A 224 0.64 -8.67 -7.45
C TYR A 224 0.50 -7.84 -8.73
N PRO A 225 -0.64 -7.94 -9.45
CA PRO A 225 -1.71 -8.93 -9.27
C PRO A 225 -1.34 -10.31 -9.84
N GLU A 226 -2.01 -11.37 -9.36
CA GLU A 226 -1.97 -12.69 -10.02
C GLU A 226 -2.52 -12.56 -11.45
N THR A 227 -1.90 -13.26 -12.40
CA THR A 227 -2.22 -13.12 -13.81
C THR A 227 -2.13 -14.45 -14.56
N SER A 228 -2.68 -14.52 -15.77
CA SER A 228 -2.62 -15.75 -16.59
C SER A 228 -1.19 -16.00 -17.11
N TRP A 229 -0.84 -17.25 -17.44
CA TRP A 229 0.47 -17.58 -18.01
C TRP A 229 0.79 -16.77 -19.28
N ALA A 230 -0.22 -16.56 -20.14
CA ALA A 230 -0.07 -15.78 -21.37
C ALA A 230 0.24 -14.31 -21.06
N THR A 231 -0.46 -13.73 -20.09
CA THR A 231 -0.21 -12.35 -19.64
C THR A 231 1.15 -12.22 -18.96
N ALA A 232 1.55 -13.18 -18.11
CA ALA A 232 2.86 -13.19 -17.47
C ALA A 232 3.99 -13.22 -18.53
N ARG A 233 3.86 -14.07 -19.55
CA ARG A 233 4.79 -14.13 -20.68
C ARG A 233 4.86 -12.80 -21.45
N GLN A 234 3.72 -12.16 -21.69
CA GLN A 234 3.65 -10.86 -22.35
C GLN A 234 4.37 -9.77 -21.53
N ILE A 235 4.11 -9.68 -20.22
CA ILE A 235 4.76 -8.72 -19.31
C ILE A 235 6.29 -8.89 -19.32
N CYS A 236 6.76 -10.14 -19.25
CA CYS A 236 8.20 -10.43 -19.36
C CYS A 236 8.77 -9.94 -20.70
N SER A 237 8.06 -10.20 -21.81
CA SER A 237 8.49 -9.81 -23.15
C SER A 237 8.57 -8.28 -23.31
N GLU A 238 7.59 -7.54 -22.79
CA GLU A 238 7.58 -6.07 -22.78
C GLU A 238 8.73 -5.50 -21.95
N SER A 239 9.13 -6.21 -20.90
CA SER A 239 10.31 -5.91 -20.08
C SER A 239 11.63 -6.40 -20.71
N LYS A 240 11.63 -6.76 -22.01
CA LYS A 240 12.78 -7.33 -22.74
C LYS A 240 13.38 -8.59 -22.09
N SER A 241 12.52 -9.40 -21.46
CA SER A 241 12.89 -10.61 -20.72
C SER A 241 11.98 -11.79 -21.10
N LYS A 242 12.17 -12.95 -20.46
CA LYS A 242 11.33 -14.15 -20.63
C LYS A 242 11.01 -14.74 -19.26
N LEU A 243 9.94 -15.53 -19.17
CA LEU A 243 9.67 -16.33 -17.97
C LEU A 243 10.86 -17.25 -17.68
N ALA A 244 11.17 -17.43 -16.39
CA ALA A 244 12.36 -18.16 -15.95
C ALA A 244 12.38 -19.60 -16.46
N ILE A 245 13.56 -20.07 -16.87
CA ILE A 245 13.85 -21.45 -17.25
C ILE A 245 14.69 -22.06 -16.15
N VAL A 246 14.34 -23.28 -15.71
CA VAL A 246 15.04 -23.98 -14.64
C VAL A 246 15.71 -25.23 -15.19
N GLU A 247 17.03 -25.23 -15.17
CA GLU A 247 17.88 -26.29 -15.72
C GLU A 247 18.33 -27.29 -14.65
N ASN A 248 18.49 -26.85 -13.39
CA ASN A 248 19.03 -27.64 -12.29
C ASN A 248 18.46 -27.24 -10.92
N ILE A 249 18.78 -28.02 -9.89
CA ILE A 249 18.27 -27.83 -8.52
C ILE A 249 18.80 -26.56 -7.86
N ASP A 250 20.02 -26.13 -8.17
CA ASP A 250 20.61 -24.92 -7.61
C ASP A 250 19.80 -23.68 -8.04
N GLN A 251 19.34 -23.66 -9.30
CA GLN A 251 18.44 -22.61 -9.79
C GLN A 251 17.08 -22.62 -9.09
N VAL A 252 16.57 -23.79 -8.68
CA VAL A 252 15.34 -23.88 -7.87
C VAL A 252 15.55 -23.20 -6.52
N SER A 253 16.65 -23.51 -5.82
CA SER A 253 16.97 -22.89 -4.53
C SER A 253 17.11 -21.36 -4.66
N VAL A 254 17.80 -20.91 -5.71
CA VAL A 254 17.97 -19.47 -5.98
C VAL A 254 16.63 -18.78 -6.22
N LEU A 255 15.70 -19.42 -6.95
CA LEU A 255 14.37 -18.88 -7.20
C LEU A 255 13.51 -18.85 -5.93
N ASP A 256 13.58 -19.88 -5.09
CA ASP A 256 12.85 -19.92 -3.80
C ASP A 256 13.31 -18.80 -2.86
N ASP A 257 14.62 -18.63 -2.69
CA ASP A 257 15.20 -17.55 -1.89
C ASP A 257 14.83 -16.15 -2.45
N LEU A 258 14.86 -16.00 -3.78
CA LEU A 258 14.50 -14.76 -4.44
C LEU A 258 13.02 -14.40 -4.21
N VAL A 259 12.12 -15.37 -4.36
CA VAL A 259 10.69 -15.16 -4.16
C VAL A 259 10.39 -14.80 -2.70
N ARG A 260 10.96 -15.56 -1.75
CA ARG A 260 10.77 -15.32 -0.31
C ARG A 260 11.31 -13.96 0.16
N SER A 261 12.38 -13.48 -0.48
CA SER A 261 12.97 -12.17 -0.17
C SER A 261 12.28 -10.99 -0.87
N THR A 262 11.34 -11.25 -1.79
CA THR A 262 10.62 -10.19 -2.52
C THR A 262 9.48 -9.61 -1.66
N TYR A 263 9.42 -8.28 -1.60
CA TYR A 263 8.38 -7.56 -0.86
C TYR A 263 6.98 -7.93 -1.36
N GLY A 264 6.05 -8.22 -0.42
CA GLY A 264 4.70 -8.66 -0.75
C GLY A 264 4.58 -10.17 -1.03
N TYR A 265 5.61 -10.97 -0.72
CA TYR A 265 5.51 -12.43 -0.75
C TYR A 265 4.41 -12.92 0.20
N LEU A 266 3.56 -13.82 -0.28
CA LEU A 266 2.57 -14.53 0.51
C LEU A 266 2.88 -16.04 0.47
N ALA A 267 2.86 -16.67 1.64
CA ALA A 267 3.07 -18.10 1.73
C ALA A 267 1.96 -18.85 0.96
N GLY A 268 2.37 -19.73 0.04
CA GLY A 268 1.44 -20.51 -0.80
C GLY A 268 1.13 -19.91 -2.18
N THR A 269 1.62 -18.71 -2.50
CA THR A 269 1.48 -18.13 -3.85
C THR A 269 2.19 -18.99 -4.90
N MET A 270 1.52 -19.19 -6.04
CA MET A 270 2.07 -19.90 -7.19
C MET A 270 2.63 -18.91 -8.21
N TYR A 271 3.81 -19.20 -8.75
CA TYR A 271 4.50 -18.34 -9.71
C TYR A 271 4.60 -19.02 -11.06
N TRP A 272 4.32 -18.27 -12.13
CA TRP A 272 4.54 -18.75 -13.48
C TRP A 272 6.03 -18.79 -13.83
N VAL A 273 6.47 -19.93 -14.36
CA VAL A 273 7.79 -20.11 -14.98
C VAL A 273 7.61 -20.50 -16.45
N GLY A 274 8.68 -20.49 -17.23
CA GLY A 274 8.66 -20.63 -18.68
C GLY A 274 8.32 -22.03 -19.20
N ALA A 275 7.74 -22.90 -18.39
CA ALA A 275 7.29 -24.22 -18.84
C ALA A 275 5.84 -24.14 -19.32
N SER A 276 5.54 -24.82 -20.43
CA SER A 276 4.16 -25.05 -20.88
C SER A 276 4.02 -26.44 -21.50
N ALA A 277 2.81 -26.97 -21.49
CA ALA A 277 2.43 -28.19 -22.19
C ALA A 277 1.26 -27.86 -23.14
N THR A 278 1.29 -28.41 -24.35
CA THR A 278 0.20 -28.24 -25.32
C THR A 278 -0.96 -29.16 -24.94
N ALA A 279 -2.21 -28.75 -25.18
CA ALA A 279 -3.36 -29.60 -24.93
C ALA A 279 -3.23 -30.93 -25.70
N GLY A 280 -3.16 -32.05 -24.97
CA GLY A 280 -2.96 -33.40 -25.52
C GLY A 280 -1.50 -33.92 -25.48
N ASP A 281 -0.52 -33.07 -25.18
CA ASP A 281 0.88 -33.46 -24.95
C ASP A 281 1.15 -33.49 -23.43
N THR A 282 1.51 -34.65 -22.88
CA THR A 282 1.85 -34.78 -21.45
C THR A 282 3.27 -34.31 -21.13
N THR A 283 4.03 -33.88 -22.14
CA THR A 283 5.42 -33.44 -21.97
C THR A 283 5.51 -31.93 -21.82
N TRP A 284 5.98 -31.50 -20.65
CA TRP A 284 6.30 -30.10 -20.40
C TRP A 284 7.58 -29.69 -21.14
N LYS A 285 7.55 -28.53 -21.79
CA LYS A 285 8.69 -27.94 -22.48
C LYS A 285 8.92 -26.53 -21.98
N TRP A 286 10.18 -26.16 -21.80
CA TRP A 286 10.62 -24.80 -21.53
C TRP A 286 10.42 -23.91 -22.76
N LEU A 287 10.44 -22.58 -22.58
CA LEU A 287 10.28 -21.60 -23.67
C LEU A 287 11.35 -21.71 -24.77
N ASP A 288 12.48 -22.35 -24.49
CA ASP A 288 13.54 -22.64 -25.46
C ASP A 288 13.34 -23.97 -26.22
N GLY A 289 12.26 -24.70 -25.91
CA GLY A 289 11.90 -25.98 -26.54
C GLY A 289 12.51 -27.21 -25.85
N THR A 290 13.37 -27.04 -24.83
CA THR A 290 13.94 -28.16 -24.08
C THR A 290 12.89 -28.83 -23.20
N LYS A 291 13.03 -30.14 -22.97
CA LYS A 291 12.10 -30.90 -22.10
C LYS A 291 12.37 -30.55 -20.64
N VAL A 292 11.31 -30.34 -19.88
CA VAL A 292 11.42 -30.19 -18.42
C VAL A 292 11.78 -31.55 -17.83
N ASN A 293 13.00 -31.69 -17.30
CA ASN A 293 13.43 -32.93 -16.67
C ASN A 293 12.70 -33.15 -15.35
N SER A 294 11.88 -34.19 -15.28
CA SER A 294 11.07 -34.55 -14.10
C SER A 294 11.85 -35.33 -13.03
N LYS A 295 13.19 -35.40 -13.10
CA LYS A 295 13.96 -36.18 -12.12
C LYS A 295 14.01 -35.45 -10.77
N ARG A 296 12.99 -35.72 -9.95
CA ARG A 296 13.13 -35.73 -8.48
C ARG A 296 14.12 -36.84 -8.12
N ASN A 297 15.25 -36.47 -7.54
CA ASN A 297 15.87 -37.28 -6.50
C ASN A 297 15.36 -36.77 -5.17
#